data_AF-A0A5E4BB73-F1
#
_entry.id   AF-A0A5E4BB73-F1
#
_cell.length_a   1.000
_cell.length_b   1.000
_cell.length_c   1.000
_cell.angle_alpha   90.00
_cell.angle_beta   90.00
_cell.angle_gamma   90.00
#
_symmetry.space_group_name_H-M   'P 1'
#
loop_
_entity.id
_entity.type
_entity.pdbx_description
1 polymer ?
#
loop_
_entity_poly.entity_id
_entity_poly.type
_entity_poly.pdbx_seq_one_letter_code
_entity_poly.pdbx_strand_id
1 'polypeptide(L)'
;KTQNTKVSVQPTKATNVNKQLKPTASVKPVQMEMLVPKGPSPTPEDVSMKEENLWQAFSDALLCKIEDIDNDWENPQLCSDYVKDIYQYLRQPEVLQSINPHFLDGRDINGRMCAILMDWRVQVHSKFRLLQETLYMCIAVMDRFLQVQPVSRKKLHLVGITALLLASKRASKAGEVDVEQHTLAKYLMELTLIDYDMVHYHPSKVAAAASCLSQKVLGQGKWNLKHQYYTGYTENEVLEVMQHMAKNVVKVNENLTKFITIKNKYASSKLLKISTIPQLNSKTIKRPHLPSDGEVLAAAPSSMHFLLLV
;
A
#
# COMPACT_ATOMS: atom_id res chain seq x y z
N LYS A 1 -27.24 53.50 -24.74
CA LYS A 1 -27.34 52.67 -25.97
C LYS A 1 -27.33 51.21 -25.54
N THR A 2 -28.54 50.68 -25.40
CA THR A 2 -28.89 49.28 -25.17
C THR A 2 -28.77 48.52 -26.49
N GLN A 3 -28.30 47.26 -26.47
CA GLN A 3 -28.85 46.15 -27.26
C GLN A 3 -28.09 44.85 -26.92
N ASN A 4 -28.71 44.05 -26.07
CA ASN A 4 -28.47 42.62 -25.88
C ASN A 4 -29.75 41.93 -26.36
N THR A 5 -29.64 41.09 -27.39
CA THR A 5 -30.77 40.32 -27.92
C THR A 5 -30.74 38.91 -27.32
N LYS A 6 -31.94 38.44 -27.01
CA LYS A 6 -32.32 37.31 -26.14
C LYS A 6 -32.78 36.13 -27.02
N VAL A 7 -33.13 34.99 -26.36
CA VAL A 7 -34.01 33.87 -26.80
C VAL A 7 -33.25 32.69 -27.47
N SER A 8 -33.48 31.37 -27.23
CA SER A 8 -34.34 30.57 -26.32
C SER A 8 -33.94 29.07 -26.37
N VAL A 9 -34.50 28.31 -25.42
CA VAL A 9 -34.37 26.88 -25.05
C VAL A 9 -35.19 25.92 -25.97
N GLN A 10 -34.59 24.72 -26.21
CA GLN A 10 -35.04 23.30 -26.49
C GLN A 10 -36.50 22.94 -26.89
N PRO A 11 -36.77 21.82 -27.66
CA PRO A 11 -36.77 20.42 -27.14
C PRO A 11 -36.40 19.24 -28.09
N THR A 12 -36.12 18.12 -27.41
CA THR A 12 -36.00 16.67 -27.68
C THR A 12 -36.70 16.02 -28.91
N LYS A 13 -36.07 14.96 -29.46
CA LYS A 13 -36.75 13.74 -29.96
C LYS A 13 -35.92 12.46 -29.72
N ALA A 14 -36.58 11.45 -29.16
CA ALA A 14 -36.14 10.08 -28.96
C ALA A 14 -36.39 9.23 -30.21
N THR A 15 -35.64 8.14 -30.41
CA THR A 15 -36.11 6.98 -31.17
C THR A 15 -35.55 5.71 -30.55
N ASN A 16 -36.47 4.77 -30.32
CA ASN A 16 -36.36 3.50 -29.64
C ASN A 16 -36.53 2.42 -30.71
N VAL A 17 -35.63 1.43 -30.82
CA VAL A 17 -35.92 0.19 -31.57
C VAL A 17 -35.46 -1.01 -30.76
N ASN A 18 -36.46 -1.76 -30.34
CA ASN A 18 -36.47 -3.02 -29.64
C ASN A 18 -36.36 -4.17 -30.67
N LYS A 19 -35.51 -5.19 -30.47
CA LYS A 19 -35.79 -6.54 -31.00
C LYS A 19 -35.02 -7.63 -30.27
N GLN A 20 -35.78 -8.66 -29.90
CA GLN A 20 -35.43 -9.78 -29.04
C GLN A 20 -35.45 -11.10 -29.86
N LEU A 21 -34.68 -12.10 -29.37
CA LEU A 21 -34.79 -13.58 -29.51
C LEU A 21 -34.14 -14.40 -30.67
N LYS A 22 -33.18 -15.25 -30.22
CA LYS A 22 -32.78 -16.69 -30.47
C LYS A 22 -33.54 -17.56 -31.51
N PRO A 23 -32.98 -18.68 -32.08
CA PRO A 23 -32.49 -19.91 -31.38
C PRO A 23 -31.25 -20.65 -31.99
N THR A 24 -30.34 -21.29 -31.23
CA THR A 24 -30.20 -22.73 -30.79
C THR A 24 -29.52 -23.72 -31.76
N ALA A 25 -28.40 -24.34 -31.33
CA ALA A 25 -28.01 -25.77 -31.48
C ALA A 25 -26.63 -25.99 -30.78
N SER A 26 -26.54 -26.59 -29.57
CA SER A 26 -26.54 -28.02 -29.22
C SER A 26 -25.22 -28.77 -29.50
N VAL A 27 -24.38 -28.96 -28.47
CA VAL A 27 -23.50 -30.13 -28.32
C VAL A 27 -23.44 -30.54 -26.84
N LYS A 28 -23.71 -31.82 -26.57
CA LYS A 28 -23.79 -32.47 -25.24
C LYS A 28 -22.38 -32.78 -24.68
N PRO A 29 -22.16 -32.78 -23.35
CA PRO A 29 -20.99 -33.40 -22.75
C PRO A 29 -21.25 -34.88 -22.41
N VAL A 30 -20.17 -35.66 -22.57
CA VAL A 30 -20.03 -37.10 -22.31
C VAL A 30 -20.08 -37.38 -20.80
N GLN A 31 -20.78 -38.46 -20.44
CA GLN A 31 -20.87 -39.04 -19.09
C GLN A 31 -19.57 -39.80 -18.76
N MET A 32 -19.05 -39.65 -17.55
CA MET A 32 -18.12 -40.62 -16.97
C MET A 32 -18.73 -41.14 -15.67
N GLU A 33 -19.05 -42.44 -15.66
CA GLU A 33 -19.63 -43.16 -14.54
C GLU A 33 -18.70 -43.20 -13.33
N MET A 34 -19.32 -43.06 -12.15
CA MET A 34 -18.70 -43.12 -10.84
C MET A 34 -18.99 -44.50 -10.24
N LEU A 35 -17.95 -45.33 -10.05
CA LEU A 35 -18.04 -46.59 -9.32
C LEU A 35 -17.87 -46.33 -7.81
N VAL A 36 -18.93 -46.60 -7.05
CA VAL A 36 -19.01 -46.53 -5.58
C VAL A 36 -18.74 -47.91 -4.97
N PRO A 37 -17.98 -48.02 -3.86
CA PRO A 37 -18.18 -49.08 -2.88
C PRO A 37 -18.97 -48.57 -1.66
N LYS A 38 -20.03 -49.31 -1.31
CA LYS A 38 -20.97 -49.10 -0.22
C LYS A 38 -20.33 -49.22 1.18
N GLY A 39 -20.77 -48.35 2.10
CA GLY A 39 -20.66 -48.48 3.57
C GLY A 39 -21.64 -47.50 4.26
N PRO A 40 -22.21 -47.82 5.44
CA PRO A 40 -23.55 -47.38 5.83
C PRO A 40 -23.62 -45.97 6.42
N SER A 41 -24.78 -45.32 6.21
CA SER A 41 -25.16 -43.99 6.68
C SER A 41 -25.31 -43.89 8.21
N PRO A 42 -25.02 -42.73 8.83
CA PRO A 42 -25.82 -42.20 9.92
C PRO A 42 -26.91 -41.25 9.38
N THR A 43 -27.94 -41.09 10.20
CA THR A 43 -29.21 -40.37 10.02
C THR A 43 -29.12 -38.91 9.55
N PRO A 44 -30.19 -38.36 8.93
CA PRO A 44 -30.18 -37.03 8.33
C PRO A 44 -30.39 -35.96 9.41
N GLU A 45 -29.30 -35.35 9.87
CA GLU A 45 -29.40 -33.98 10.37
C GLU A 45 -29.36 -33.05 9.17
N ASP A 46 -30.33 -32.14 9.12
CA ASP A 46 -30.54 -31.12 8.11
C ASP A 46 -29.35 -30.13 8.13
N VAL A 47 -28.27 -30.48 7.45
CA VAL A 47 -27.13 -29.58 7.22
C VAL A 47 -27.29 -28.90 5.87
N SER A 48 -28.39 -28.16 5.69
CA SER A 48 -28.43 -27.08 4.71
C SER A 48 -27.83 -25.81 5.31
N MET A 49 -26.56 -25.89 5.70
CA MET A 49 -25.77 -24.69 5.92
C MET A 49 -25.52 -24.09 4.53
N LYS A 50 -26.12 -22.94 4.23
CA LYS A 50 -25.76 -22.17 3.02
C LYS A 50 -24.25 -22.02 2.99
N GLU A 51 -23.61 -22.29 1.86
CA GLU A 51 -22.15 -22.19 1.71
C GLU A 51 -21.60 -20.87 2.27
N GLU A 52 -22.32 -19.75 2.07
CA GLU A 52 -22.00 -18.44 2.65
C GLU A 52 -21.82 -18.45 4.18
N ASN A 53 -22.66 -19.19 4.92
CA ASN A 53 -22.55 -19.34 6.37
C ASN A 53 -21.36 -20.21 6.77
N LEU A 54 -20.96 -21.16 5.93
CA LEU A 54 -19.76 -21.96 6.17
C LEU A 54 -18.51 -21.10 5.97
N TRP A 55 -18.42 -20.34 4.87
CA TRP A 55 -17.31 -19.42 4.63
C TRP A 55 -17.17 -18.39 5.75
N GLN A 56 -18.29 -17.79 6.19
CA GLN A 56 -18.30 -16.85 7.30
C GLN A 56 -17.89 -17.52 8.62
N ALA A 57 -18.39 -18.72 8.93
CA ALA A 57 -18.01 -19.46 10.14
C ALA A 57 -16.54 -19.91 10.14
N PHE A 58 -15.98 -20.27 8.98
CA PHE A 58 -14.56 -20.59 8.84
C PHE A 58 -13.68 -19.35 8.97
N SER A 59 -14.07 -18.23 8.37
CA SER A 59 -13.40 -16.94 8.54
C SER A 59 -13.45 -16.48 10.00
N ASP A 60 -14.61 -16.53 10.64
CA ASP A 60 -14.77 -16.13 12.04
C ASP A 60 -14.00 -17.08 12.98
N ALA A 61 -14.00 -18.39 12.74
CA ALA A 61 -13.22 -19.34 13.54
C ALA A 61 -11.69 -19.16 13.41
N LEU A 62 -11.20 -18.73 12.24
CA LEU A 62 -9.79 -18.41 12.01
C LEU A 62 -9.41 -17.03 12.58
N LEU A 63 -10.31 -16.04 12.48
CA LEU A 63 -10.10 -14.67 12.94
C LEU A 63 -10.33 -14.51 14.46
N CYS A 64 -11.18 -15.32 15.09
CA CYS A 64 -11.38 -15.36 16.55
C CYS A 64 -10.11 -15.71 17.34
N LYS A 65 -9.08 -16.27 16.68
CA LYS A 65 -7.77 -16.55 17.30
C LYS A 65 -6.80 -15.36 17.25
N ILE A 66 -7.14 -14.28 16.55
CA ILE A 66 -6.30 -13.10 16.47
C ILE A 66 -6.63 -12.21 17.68
N GLU A 67 -5.67 -12.13 18.60
CA GLU A 67 -5.76 -11.25 19.77
C GLU A 67 -5.86 -9.77 19.34
N ASP A 68 -6.79 -9.04 19.97
CA ASP A 68 -7.01 -7.63 19.66
C ASP A 68 -5.90 -6.75 20.25
N ILE A 69 -4.94 -6.32 19.42
CA ILE A 69 -3.78 -5.51 19.86
C ILE A 69 -4.16 -4.10 20.29
N ASP A 70 -5.33 -3.63 19.86
CA ASP A 70 -5.78 -2.27 20.14
C ASP A 70 -6.66 -2.22 21.40
N ASN A 71 -6.85 -3.34 22.10
CA ASN A 71 -7.67 -3.44 23.31
C ASN A 71 -6.96 -2.92 24.58
N ASP A 72 -6.37 -1.73 24.50
CA ASP A 72 -5.73 -1.03 25.62
C ASP A 72 -6.71 -0.04 26.27
N TRP A 73 -7.76 -0.58 26.91
CA TRP A 73 -8.78 0.20 27.62
C TRP A 73 -8.22 1.02 28.78
N GLU A 74 -7.04 0.67 29.30
CA GLU A 74 -6.39 1.37 30.42
C GLU A 74 -5.88 2.76 30.04
N ASN A 75 -5.65 3.04 28.75
CA ASN A 75 -5.16 4.34 28.29
C ASN A 75 -6.21 5.06 27.42
N PRO A 76 -6.99 6.00 28.00
CA PRO A 76 -7.99 6.77 27.27
C PRO A 76 -7.44 7.57 26.08
N GLN A 77 -6.13 7.82 25.99
CA GLN A 77 -5.52 8.52 24.85
C GLN A 77 -5.37 7.63 23.61
N LEU A 78 -5.40 6.30 23.76
CA LEU A 78 -5.30 5.36 22.64
C LEU A 78 -6.65 5.17 21.93
N CYS A 79 -7.76 5.60 22.55
CA CYS A 79 -9.10 5.56 21.97
C CYS A 79 -9.45 4.18 21.36
N SER A 80 -9.11 3.10 22.07
CA SER A 80 -9.26 1.70 21.63
C SER A 80 -10.61 1.40 20.97
N ASP A 81 -11.69 1.92 21.55
CA ASP A 81 -13.06 1.74 21.06
C ASP A 81 -13.28 2.26 19.64
N TYR A 82 -12.57 3.31 19.24
CA TYR A 82 -12.72 3.98 17.95
C TYR A 82 -11.68 3.54 16.92
N VAL A 83 -10.70 2.72 17.29
CA VAL A 83 -9.57 2.39 16.41
C VAL A 83 -10.05 1.78 15.08
N LYS A 84 -11.00 0.84 15.14
CA LYS A 84 -11.58 0.18 13.96
C LYS A 84 -12.30 1.18 13.05
N ASP A 85 -13.14 2.04 13.62
CA ASP A 85 -13.88 3.07 12.90
C ASP A 85 -12.94 4.11 12.27
N ILE A 86 -11.89 4.51 12.99
CA ILE A 86 -10.88 5.45 12.51
C ILE A 86 -10.14 4.84 11.32
N TYR A 87 -9.66 3.60 11.40
CA TYR A 87 -8.99 2.96 10.28
C TYR A 87 -9.91 2.78 9.08
N GLN A 88 -11.16 2.37 9.29
CA GLN A 88 -12.15 2.27 8.22
C GLN A 88 -12.43 3.64 7.57
N TYR A 89 -12.56 4.68 8.38
CA TYR A 89 -12.70 6.05 7.89
C TYR A 89 -11.48 6.47 7.07
N LEU A 90 -10.26 6.27 7.56
CA LEU A 90 -9.01 6.70 6.91
C LEU A 90 -8.78 6.08 5.53
N ARG A 91 -9.38 4.92 5.24
CA ARG A 91 -9.36 4.29 3.90
C ARG A 91 -10.17 5.07 2.86
N GLN A 92 -11.25 5.73 3.26
CA GLN A 92 -12.09 6.51 2.34
C GLN A 92 -11.38 7.74 1.75
N PRO A 93 -10.81 8.67 2.54
CA PRO A 93 -10.09 9.82 2.00
C PRO A 93 -8.83 9.39 1.26
N GLU A 94 -8.21 8.27 1.62
CA GLU A 94 -7.07 7.72 0.89
C GLU A 94 -7.41 7.40 -0.57
N VAL A 95 -8.58 6.81 -0.83
CA VAL A 95 -9.06 6.56 -2.21
C VAL A 95 -9.43 7.86 -2.91
N LEU A 96 -10.12 8.76 -2.22
CA LEU A 96 -10.54 10.05 -2.78
C LEU A 96 -9.34 10.96 -3.12
N GLN A 97 -8.21 10.80 -2.45
CA GLN A 97 -7.01 11.62 -2.58
C GLN A 97 -5.92 10.97 -3.46
N SER A 98 -6.27 9.95 -4.24
CA SER A 98 -5.35 9.22 -5.12
C SER A 98 -4.63 10.12 -6.12
N ILE A 99 -3.38 9.75 -6.40
CA ILE A 99 -2.54 10.40 -7.41
C ILE A 99 -2.43 9.50 -8.65
N ASN A 100 -2.61 10.09 -9.83
CA ASN A 100 -2.40 9.42 -11.10
C ASN A 100 -0.88 9.17 -11.29
N PRO A 101 -0.43 7.94 -11.61
CA PRO A 101 1.00 7.62 -11.77
C PRO A 101 1.73 8.48 -12.81
N HIS A 102 1.03 9.03 -13.80
CA HIS A 102 1.59 9.77 -14.92
C HIS A 102 1.16 11.25 -14.94
N PHE A 103 0.85 11.83 -13.77
CA PHE A 103 0.30 13.19 -13.69
C PHE A 103 1.22 14.31 -14.21
N LEU A 104 2.52 14.01 -14.44
CA LEU A 104 3.51 14.94 -14.98
C LEU A 104 3.77 14.75 -16.48
N ASP A 105 3.12 13.79 -17.14
CA ASP A 105 3.35 13.54 -18.55
C ASP A 105 2.91 14.74 -19.41
N GLY A 106 3.78 15.15 -20.35
CA GLY A 106 3.55 16.32 -21.19
C GLY A 106 3.64 17.67 -20.46
N ARG A 107 4.12 17.72 -19.21
CA ARG A 107 4.25 18.96 -18.43
C ARG A 107 5.66 19.53 -18.50
N ASP A 108 5.79 20.82 -18.19
CA ASP A 108 7.10 21.51 -18.11
C ASP A 108 8.03 20.91 -17.05
N ILE A 109 7.44 20.35 -15.99
CA ILE A 109 8.11 19.74 -14.84
C ILE A 109 8.08 18.22 -14.97
N ASN A 110 9.12 17.54 -14.49
CA ASN A 110 9.22 16.08 -14.54
C ASN A 110 9.49 15.48 -13.15
N GLY A 111 9.40 14.15 -13.04
CA GLY A 111 9.62 13.42 -11.77
C GLY A 111 10.97 13.73 -11.12
N ARG A 112 12.05 13.89 -11.91
CA ARG A 112 13.37 14.26 -11.38
C ARG A 112 13.40 15.63 -10.72
N MET A 113 12.70 16.62 -11.27
CA MET A 113 12.58 17.94 -10.66
C MET A 113 11.79 17.89 -9.35
N CYS A 114 10.74 17.06 -9.30
CA CYS A 114 9.99 16.82 -8.07
C CYS A 114 10.86 16.13 -7.00
N ALA A 115 11.66 15.14 -7.38
CA ALA A 115 12.60 14.47 -6.49
C ALA A 115 13.65 15.45 -5.90
N ILE A 116 14.19 16.38 -6.72
CA ILE A 116 15.09 17.44 -6.23
C ILE A 116 14.38 18.31 -5.18
N LEU A 117 13.13 18.70 -5.47
CA LEU A 117 12.35 19.52 -4.56
C LEU A 117 12.08 18.79 -3.25
N MET A 118 11.69 17.51 -3.31
CA MET A 118 11.37 16.68 -2.16
C MET A 118 12.61 16.40 -1.29
N ASP A 119 13.75 16.08 -1.90
CA ASP A 119 15.02 15.94 -1.18
C ASP A 119 15.34 17.23 -0.40
N TRP A 120 15.16 18.41 -1.02
CA TRP A 120 15.29 19.68 -0.31
C TRP A 120 14.26 19.86 0.81
N ARG A 121 13.00 19.39 0.65
CA ARG A 121 12.00 19.42 1.74
C ARG A 121 12.43 18.62 2.94
N VAL A 122 13.06 17.46 2.75
CA VAL A 122 13.59 16.64 3.86
C VAL A 122 14.68 17.41 4.63
N GLN A 123 15.54 18.14 3.92
CA GLN A 123 16.55 18.99 4.56
C GLN A 123 15.92 20.11 5.40
N VAL A 124 14.92 20.80 4.84
CA VAL A 124 14.18 21.86 5.52
C VAL A 124 13.42 21.30 6.73
N HIS A 125 12.71 20.19 6.57
CA HIS A 125 12.01 19.45 7.62
C HIS A 125 12.93 19.14 8.80
N SER A 126 14.12 18.60 8.51
CA SER A 126 15.12 18.27 9.52
C SER A 126 15.68 19.52 10.22
N LYS A 127 15.95 20.59 9.46
CA LYS A 127 16.48 21.86 10.00
C LYS A 127 15.52 22.53 10.98
N PHE A 128 14.23 22.52 10.66
CA PHE A 128 13.18 23.10 11.52
C PHE A 128 12.63 22.11 12.56
N ARG A 129 13.14 20.87 12.62
CA ARG A 129 12.70 19.81 13.54
C ARG A 129 11.18 19.63 13.53
N LEU A 130 10.59 19.65 12.33
CA LEU A 130 9.16 19.49 12.17
C LEU A 130 8.76 18.02 12.42
N LEU A 131 7.49 17.81 12.74
CA LEU A 131 6.92 16.48 12.91
C LEU A 131 6.97 15.69 11.60
N GLN A 132 6.99 14.36 11.69
CA GLN A 132 7.11 13.50 10.52
C GLN A 132 5.84 13.56 9.66
N GLU A 133 4.68 13.69 10.30
CA GLU A 133 3.37 13.91 9.71
C GLU A 133 3.35 15.17 8.84
N THR A 134 4.07 16.22 9.25
CA THR A 134 4.20 17.46 8.47
C THR A 134 4.87 17.21 7.12
N LEU A 135 5.89 16.35 7.07
CA LEU A 135 6.58 16.02 5.82
C LEU A 135 5.65 15.26 4.88
N TYR A 136 4.99 14.21 5.38
CA TYR A 136 4.05 13.40 4.59
C TYR A 136 2.90 14.26 4.05
N MET A 137 2.31 15.12 4.90
CA MET A 137 1.23 16.02 4.49
C MET A 137 1.69 17.07 3.47
N CYS A 138 2.90 17.61 3.62
CA CYS A 138 3.48 18.56 2.67
C CYS A 138 3.55 17.92 1.27
N ILE A 139 4.07 16.70 1.18
CA ILE A 139 4.24 15.97 -0.08
C ILE A 139 2.88 15.61 -0.68
N ALA A 140 1.96 15.08 0.12
CA ALA A 140 0.61 14.75 -0.33
C ALA A 140 -0.16 15.97 -0.87
N VAL A 141 -0.02 17.14 -0.24
CA VAL A 141 -0.61 18.40 -0.75
C VAL A 141 0.05 18.82 -2.06
N MET A 142 1.37 18.69 -2.16
CA MET A 142 2.13 19.07 -3.34
C MET A 142 1.76 18.23 -4.56
N ASP A 143 1.74 16.90 -4.43
CA ASP A 143 1.45 16.00 -5.55
C ASP A 143 0.01 16.17 -6.05
N ARG A 144 -0.96 16.27 -5.14
CA ARG A 144 -2.36 16.58 -5.50
C ARG A 144 -2.50 17.92 -6.21
N PHE A 145 -1.77 18.94 -5.77
CA PHE A 145 -1.81 20.25 -6.40
C PHE A 145 -1.21 20.20 -7.82
N LEU A 146 -0.05 19.55 -7.98
CA LEU A 146 0.62 19.44 -9.29
C LEU A 146 -0.18 18.56 -10.28
N GLN A 147 -0.93 17.58 -9.79
CA GLN A 147 -1.86 16.79 -10.61
C GLN A 147 -2.88 17.68 -11.31
N VAL A 148 -3.49 18.64 -10.60
CA VAL A 148 -4.58 19.46 -11.16
C VAL A 148 -4.11 20.78 -11.77
N GLN A 149 -2.97 21.32 -11.33
CA GLN A 149 -2.50 22.65 -11.73
C GLN A 149 -1.18 22.61 -12.51
N PRO A 150 -1.14 23.05 -13.79
CA PRO A 150 0.10 23.26 -14.52
C PRO A 150 0.91 24.39 -13.87
N VAL A 151 2.17 24.08 -13.58
CA VAL A 151 3.12 24.96 -12.91
C VAL A 151 4.40 24.97 -13.72
N SER A 152 4.89 26.18 -14.04
CA SER A 152 6.19 26.33 -14.68
C SER A 152 7.32 26.08 -13.69
N ARG A 153 8.47 25.63 -14.20
CA ARG A 153 9.68 25.31 -13.40
C ARG A 153 10.05 26.40 -12.39
N LYS A 154 9.92 27.68 -12.78
CA LYS A 154 10.23 28.85 -11.94
C LYS A 154 9.35 28.96 -10.70
N LYS A 155 8.13 28.44 -10.74
CA LYS A 155 7.14 28.50 -9.66
C LYS A 155 7.11 27.23 -8.80
N LEU A 156 7.84 26.17 -9.20
CA LEU A 156 7.83 24.88 -8.51
C LEU A 156 8.31 24.98 -7.05
N HIS A 157 9.36 25.77 -6.78
CA HIS A 157 9.84 26.01 -5.42
C HIS A 157 8.82 26.73 -4.54
N LEU A 158 8.08 27.69 -5.11
CA LEU A 158 7.03 28.42 -4.41
C LEU A 158 5.93 27.46 -3.96
N VAL A 159 5.45 26.59 -4.84
CA VAL A 159 4.46 25.55 -4.52
C VAL A 159 4.92 24.71 -3.33
N GLY A 160 6.16 24.22 -3.36
CA GLY A 160 6.67 23.39 -2.27
C GLY A 160 6.81 24.12 -0.93
N ILE A 161 7.15 25.42 -0.93
CA ILE A 161 7.22 26.21 0.32
C ILE A 161 5.81 26.45 0.86
N THR A 162 4.86 26.80 -0.01
CA THR A 162 3.46 27.00 0.38
C THR A 162 2.85 25.71 0.93
N ALA A 163 3.10 24.56 0.31
CA ALA A 163 2.65 23.26 0.80
C ALA A 163 3.22 22.94 2.20
N LEU A 164 4.51 23.21 2.42
CA LEU A 164 5.15 22.99 3.72
C LEU A 164 4.56 23.90 4.81
N LEU A 165 4.29 25.17 4.48
CA LEU A 165 3.63 26.10 5.40
C LEU A 165 2.23 25.62 5.77
N LEU A 166 1.43 25.17 4.79
CA LEU A 166 0.10 24.61 5.04
C LEU A 166 0.15 23.38 5.95
N ALA A 167 1.06 22.44 5.67
CA ALA A 167 1.22 21.23 6.47
C ALA A 167 1.65 21.55 7.90
N SER A 168 2.58 22.49 8.07
CA SER A 168 3.09 22.89 9.39
C SER A 168 2.03 23.53 10.28
N LYS A 169 1.04 24.21 9.68
CA LYS A 169 -0.11 24.77 10.42
C LYS A 169 -1.09 23.69 10.91
N ARG A 170 -1.12 22.52 10.26
CA ARG A 170 -2.10 21.46 10.54
C ARG A 170 -1.58 20.32 11.43
N ALA A 171 -0.26 20.10 11.49
CA ALA A 171 0.27 18.97 12.24
C ALA A 171 0.21 19.22 13.75
N SER A 172 -0.49 18.34 14.48
CA SER A 172 -0.47 18.26 15.94
C SER A 172 0.58 17.24 16.39
N LYS A 173 1.13 17.43 17.60
CA LYS A 173 2.18 16.61 18.19
C LYS A 173 1.65 15.22 18.52
N ALA A 174 1.98 14.23 17.72
CA ALA A 174 1.76 12.82 18.05
C ALA A 174 2.96 12.29 18.88
N GLY A 175 2.68 11.38 19.80
CA GLY A 175 3.68 10.76 20.66
C GLY A 175 4.70 9.93 19.87
N GLU A 176 5.95 9.90 20.34
CA GLU A 176 6.96 9.01 19.77
C GLU A 176 6.76 7.59 20.33
N VAL A 177 6.57 6.62 19.44
CA VAL A 177 6.85 5.21 19.70
C VAL A 177 7.77 4.73 18.57
N ASP A 178 8.94 4.18 18.94
CA ASP A 178 9.40 2.83 18.53
C ASP A 178 10.84 2.54 19.05
N VAL A 179 11.33 1.33 19.41
CA VAL A 179 11.54 0.01 18.74
C VAL A 179 12.25 0.09 17.36
N GLU A 180 13.08 -0.89 17.01
CA GLU A 180 13.97 -0.82 15.84
C GLU A 180 13.23 -1.03 14.51
N GLN A 181 12.17 -1.85 14.54
CA GLN A 181 11.41 -2.31 13.38
C GLN A 181 10.60 -1.19 12.71
N HIS A 182 9.87 -0.37 13.48
CA HIS A 182 9.17 0.79 12.93
C HIS A 182 10.15 1.92 12.61
N THR A 183 11.31 2.03 13.28
CA THR A 183 12.35 2.96 12.82
C THR A 183 12.83 2.59 11.41
N LEU A 184 13.01 1.30 11.12
CA LEU A 184 13.31 0.81 9.77
C LEU A 184 12.13 1.02 8.80
N ALA A 185 10.90 0.73 9.22
CA ALA A 185 9.72 0.97 8.38
C ALA A 185 9.58 2.47 8.00
N LYS A 186 9.79 3.37 8.97
CA LYS A 186 9.79 4.83 8.75
C LYS A 186 10.87 5.23 7.73
N TYR A 187 12.07 4.67 7.83
CA TYR A 187 13.13 4.88 6.84
C TYR A 187 12.70 4.47 5.43
N LEU A 188 12.13 3.26 5.29
CA LEU A 188 11.67 2.74 4.00
C LEU A 188 10.54 3.59 3.39
N MET A 189 9.56 4.00 4.20
CA MET A 189 8.47 4.90 3.78
C MET A 189 8.99 6.27 3.34
N GLU A 190 9.97 6.84 4.03
CA GLU A 190 10.52 8.14 3.59
C GLU A 190 11.22 8.03 2.23
N LEU A 191 11.94 6.94 1.95
CA LEU A 191 12.57 6.74 0.64
C LEU A 191 11.55 6.72 -0.51
N THR A 192 10.33 6.25 -0.28
CA THR A 192 9.28 6.24 -1.31
C THR A 192 8.80 7.64 -1.68
N LEU A 193 8.95 8.61 -0.78
CA LEU A 193 8.53 9.99 -1.01
C LEU A 193 9.30 10.66 -2.15
N ILE A 194 10.55 10.25 -2.41
CA ILE A 194 11.38 10.83 -3.47
C ILE A 194 11.14 10.11 -4.81
N ASP A 195 10.59 8.90 -4.79
CA ASP A 195 10.41 8.07 -5.97
C ASP A 195 9.09 8.38 -6.69
N TYR A 196 9.21 9.05 -7.84
CA TYR A 196 8.05 9.41 -8.66
C TYR A 196 7.22 8.18 -9.08
N ASP A 197 7.87 7.03 -9.28
CA ASP A 197 7.20 5.79 -9.69
C ASP A 197 6.25 5.28 -8.59
N MET A 198 6.38 5.75 -7.35
CA MET A 198 5.60 5.28 -6.20
C MET A 198 4.45 6.19 -5.77
N VAL A 199 4.28 7.37 -6.40
CA VAL A 199 3.29 8.40 -5.98
C VAL A 199 1.84 7.92 -6.00
N HIS A 200 1.55 6.92 -6.83
CA HIS A 200 0.20 6.38 -7.02
C HIS A 200 -0.19 5.35 -5.96
N TYR A 201 0.77 4.82 -5.19
CA TYR A 201 0.46 3.86 -4.14
C TYR A 201 -0.20 4.54 -2.94
N HIS A 202 -1.30 3.94 -2.50
CA HIS A 202 -2.03 4.32 -1.31
C HIS A 202 -1.12 4.31 -0.06
N PRO A 203 -1.10 5.37 0.77
CA PRO A 203 -0.32 5.45 2.00
C PRO A 203 -0.40 4.21 2.91
N SER A 204 -1.56 3.59 3.00
CA SER A 204 -1.79 2.40 3.80
C SER A 204 -1.15 1.15 3.22
N LYS A 205 -1.11 1.04 1.89
CA LYS A 205 -0.38 -0.03 1.17
C LYS A 205 1.13 0.17 1.31
N VAL A 206 1.60 1.41 1.24
CA VAL A 206 3.00 1.78 1.51
C VAL A 206 3.38 1.44 2.95
N ALA A 207 2.55 1.77 3.95
CA ALA A 207 2.81 1.43 5.34
C ALA A 207 2.88 -0.09 5.57
N ALA A 208 1.93 -0.86 5.01
CA ALA A 208 1.93 -2.31 5.11
C ALA A 208 3.18 -2.93 4.45
N ALA A 209 3.55 -2.48 3.25
CA ALA A 209 4.75 -2.94 2.55
C ALA A 209 6.03 -2.63 3.33
N ALA A 210 6.13 -1.43 3.93
CA ALA A 210 7.28 -1.03 4.73
C ALA A 210 7.43 -1.88 6.00
N SER A 211 6.32 -2.15 6.69
CA SER A 211 6.29 -3.04 7.85
C SER A 211 6.64 -4.49 7.48
N CYS A 212 6.14 -4.99 6.35
CA CYS A 212 6.47 -6.33 5.86
C CYS A 212 7.96 -6.44 5.51
N LEU A 213 8.48 -5.46 4.77
CA LEU A 213 9.89 -5.44 4.37
C LEU A 213 10.83 -5.27 5.57
N SER A 214 10.46 -4.44 6.56
CA SER A 214 11.29 -4.28 7.77
C SER A 214 11.40 -5.58 8.56
N GLN A 215 10.30 -6.35 8.71
CA GLN A 215 10.32 -7.67 9.34
C GLN A 215 11.26 -8.63 8.60
N LYS A 216 11.15 -8.70 7.27
CA LYS A 216 12.02 -9.57 6.46
C LYS A 216 13.50 -9.19 6.57
N VAL A 217 13.81 -7.90 6.59
CA VAL A 217 15.19 -7.39 6.69
C VAL A 217 15.79 -7.68 8.07
N LEU A 218 14.99 -7.56 9.14
CA LEU A 218 15.44 -7.83 10.51
C LEU A 218 15.32 -9.31 10.92
N GLY A 219 14.78 -10.18 10.06
CA GLY A 219 14.59 -11.59 10.35
C GLY A 219 13.47 -11.86 11.37
N GLN A 220 12.51 -10.95 11.53
CA GLN A 220 11.45 -11.01 12.55
C GLN A 220 10.20 -11.77 12.08
N GLY A 221 10.37 -13.00 11.61
CA GLY A 221 9.27 -13.87 11.20
C GLY A 221 8.66 -13.52 9.83
N LYS A 222 7.54 -14.18 9.51
CA LYS A 222 6.81 -14.03 8.24
C LYS A 222 5.55 -13.18 8.42
N TRP A 223 5.09 -12.60 7.32
CA TRP A 223 3.77 -11.99 7.25
C TRP A 223 2.71 -13.05 7.57
N ASN A 224 1.98 -12.84 8.65
CA ASN A 224 1.01 -13.81 9.18
C ASN A 224 -0.42 -13.26 9.12
N LEU A 225 -1.40 -14.09 9.48
CA LEU A 225 -2.82 -13.71 9.45
C LEU A 225 -3.15 -12.48 10.31
N LYS A 226 -2.41 -12.26 11.41
CA LYS A 226 -2.58 -11.07 12.25
C LYS A 226 -2.23 -9.80 11.48
N HIS A 227 -1.08 -9.79 10.78
CA HIS A 227 -0.70 -8.65 9.94
C HIS A 227 -1.70 -8.43 8.80
N GLN A 228 -2.15 -9.50 8.14
CA GLN A 228 -3.15 -9.40 7.07
C GLN A 228 -4.48 -8.84 7.59
N TYR A 229 -4.93 -9.27 8.76
CA TYR A 229 -6.17 -8.80 9.38
C TYR A 229 -6.14 -7.30 9.66
N TYR A 230 -5.10 -6.80 10.33
CA TYR A 230 -5.01 -5.38 10.71
C TYR A 230 -4.70 -4.46 9.53
N THR A 231 -3.89 -4.90 8.59
CA THR A 231 -3.52 -4.07 7.43
C THR A 231 -4.49 -4.17 6.27
N GLY A 232 -5.31 -5.23 6.22
CA GLY A 232 -6.16 -5.58 5.09
C GLY A 232 -5.40 -6.00 3.83
N TYR A 233 -4.11 -6.32 3.92
CA TYR A 233 -3.28 -6.72 2.77
C TYR A 233 -2.57 -8.05 3.00
N THR A 234 -2.60 -8.90 1.97
CA THR A 234 -1.76 -10.09 1.87
C THR A 234 -0.32 -9.70 1.50
N GLU A 235 0.63 -10.59 1.77
CA GLU A 235 2.03 -10.42 1.36
C GLU A 235 2.17 -10.22 -0.16
N ASN A 236 1.39 -10.97 -0.95
CA ASN A 236 1.42 -10.88 -2.41
C ASN A 236 0.95 -9.52 -2.92
N GLU A 237 -0.06 -8.91 -2.29
CA GLU A 237 -0.57 -7.60 -2.70
C GLU A 237 0.42 -6.48 -2.44
N VAL A 238 1.28 -6.60 -1.41
CA VAL A 238 2.31 -5.60 -1.08
C VAL A 238 3.66 -5.87 -1.73
N LEU A 239 3.85 -7.03 -2.35
CA LEU A 239 5.13 -7.48 -2.90
C LEU A 239 5.72 -6.48 -3.92
N GLU A 240 4.90 -5.96 -4.83
CA GLU A 240 5.34 -4.98 -5.83
C GLU A 240 5.88 -3.71 -5.16
N VAL A 241 5.17 -3.21 -4.14
CA VAL A 241 5.58 -2.02 -3.37
C VAL A 241 6.89 -2.28 -2.62
N MET A 242 7.05 -3.48 -2.04
CA MET A 242 8.29 -3.91 -1.39
C MET A 242 9.46 -3.95 -2.38
N GLN A 243 9.23 -4.39 -3.62
CA GLN A 243 10.26 -4.41 -4.66
C GLN A 243 10.72 -3.00 -5.04
N HIS A 244 9.78 -2.06 -5.18
CA HIS A 244 10.11 -0.65 -5.40
C HIS A 244 10.89 -0.05 -4.22
N MET A 245 10.48 -0.32 -2.97
CA MET A 245 11.22 0.11 -1.78
C MET A 245 12.65 -0.44 -1.77
N ALA A 246 12.80 -1.74 -2.03
CA ALA A 246 14.09 -2.40 -2.07
C ALA A 246 14.99 -1.83 -3.17
N LYS A 247 14.44 -1.55 -4.37
CA LYS A 247 15.12 -0.82 -5.45
C LYS A 247 15.62 0.55 -4.97
N ASN A 248 14.83 1.28 -4.18
CA ASN A 248 15.25 2.57 -3.63
C ASN A 248 16.37 2.43 -2.60
N VAL A 249 16.33 1.41 -1.73
CA VAL A 249 17.43 1.08 -0.81
C VAL A 249 18.72 0.78 -1.59
N VAL A 250 18.65 -0.05 -2.63
CA VAL A 250 19.81 -0.37 -3.48
C VAL A 250 20.36 0.90 -4.13
N LYS A 251 19.50 1.75 -4.71
CA LYS A 251 19.92 3.01 -5.34
C LYS A 251 20.74 3.88 -4.38
N VAL A 252 20.32 4.03 -3.12
CA VAL A 252 21.01 4.88 -2.14
C VAL A 252 22.25 4.20 -1.54
N ASN A 253 22.29 2.87 -1.46
CA ASN A 253 23.44 2.14 -0.92
C ASN A 253 24.57 1.98 -1.93
N GLU A 254 24.23 1.75 -3.20
CA GLU A 254 25.19 1.60 -4.30
C GLU A 254 25.53 2.93 -4.99
N ASN A 255 25.12 4.07 -4.40
CA ASN A 255 25.36 5.42 -4.90
C ASN A 255 24.85 5.67 -6.34
N LEU A 256 23.76 5.00 -6.73
CA LEU A 256 23.12 5.14 -8.05
C LEU A 256 22.17 6.36 -8.12
N THR A 257 21.97 7.06 -7.00
CA THR A 257 21.16 8.28 -6.92
C THR A 257 21.90 9.39 -6.19
N LYS A 258 21.59 10.64 -6.53
CA LYS A 258 22.10 11.84 -5.83
C LYS A 258 21.24 12.24 -4.63
N PHE A 259 20.03 11.66 -4.50
CA PHE A 259 19.07 11.98 -3.46
C PHE A 259 19.36 11.16 -2.19
N ILE A 260 20.39 11.56 -1.44
CA ILE A 260 20.88 10.83 -0.26
C ILE A 260 20.45 11.45 1.08
N THR A 261 19.68 12.53 1.07
CA THR A 261 19.34 13.28 2.29
C THR A 261 18.66 12.40 3.34
N ILE A 262 17.73 11.55 2.92
CA ILE A 262 17.01 10.63 3.81
C ILE A 262 17.96 9.59 4.40
N LYS A 263 18.82 8.97 3.58
CA LYS A 263 19.84 8.04 4.07
C LYS A 263 20.71 8.68 5.15
N ASN A 264 21.14 9.92 4.94
CA ASN A 264 21.96 10.67 5.89
C ASN A 264 21.17 11.02 7.17
N LYS A 265 19.90 11.41 7.05
CA LYS A 265 19.00 11.65 8.19
C LYS A 265 18.95 10.42 9.10
N TYR A 266 18.70 9.25 8.52
CA TYR A 266 18.57 7.97 9.24
C TYR A 266 19.90 7.32 9.63
N ALA A 267 21.05 7.90 9.24
CA ALA A 267 22.37 7.48 9.72
C ALA A 267 22.70 8.07 11.10
N SER A 268 21.87 9.00 11.60
CA SER A 268 22.00 9.57 12.93
C SER A 268 21.73 8.55 14.04
N SER A 269 22.43 8.68 15.17
CA SER A 269 22.16 7.88 16.38
C SER A 269 20.75 8.07 16.93
N LYS A 270 20.11 9.23 16.70
CA LYS A 270 18.72 9.48 17.10
C LYS A 270 17.75 8.50 16.42
N LEU A 271 18.12 8.00 15.23
CA LEU A 271 17.32 7.08 14.42
C LEU A 271 18.00 5.70 14.33
N LEU A 272 18.68 5.31 15.42
CA LEU A 272 19.34 4.01 15.58
C LEU A 272 20.41 3.70 14.53
N LYS A 273 20.86 4.71 13.76
CA LYS A 273 21.69 4.54 12.57
C LYS A 273 21.11 3.51 11.60
N ILE A 274 19.78 3.42 11.53
CA ILE A 274 19.08 2.32 10.85
C ILE A 274 19.39 2.24 9.36
N SER A 275 19.74 3.36 8.71
CA SER A 275 20.10 3.36 7.29
C SER A 275 21.48 2.73 7.01
N THR A 276 22.26 2.44 8.06
CA THR A 276 23.62 1.88 7.96
C THR A 276 23.69 0.40 8.34
N ILE A 277 22.58 -0.23 8.71
CA ILE A 277 22.58 -1.64 9.13
C ILE A 277 23.02 -2.55 7.98
N PRO A 278 23.83 -3.59 8.24
CA PRO A 278 24.36 -4.46 7.19
C PRO A 278 23.26 -5.23 6.44
N GLN A 279 22.12 -5.49 7.09
CA GLN A 279 20.98 -6.21 6.53
C GLN A 279 20.39 -5.48 5.30
N LEU A 280 20.57 -4.16 5.18
CA LEU A 280 20.13 -3.40 4.00
C LEU A 280 20.96 -3.70 2.73
N ASN A 281 22.08 -4.40 2.86
CA ASN A 281 22.90 -4.88 1.74
C ASN A 281 22.72 -6.38 1.49
N SER A 282 21.82 -7.04 2.23
CA SER A 282 21.58 -8.47 2.16
C SER A 282 20.87 -8.89 0.86
N LYS A 283 20.83 -10.21 0.64
CA LYS A 283 20.06 -10.81 -0.45
C LYS A 283 18.57 -10.49 -0.38
N THR A 284 18.01 -10.29 0.80
CA THR A 284 16.59 -9.94 1.02
C THR A 284 16.22 -8.64 0.30
N ILE A 285 17.08 -7.62 0.36
CA ILE A 285 16.88 -6.36 -0.37
C ILE A 285 17.12 -6.55 -1.87
N LYS A 286 18.15 -7.30 -2.27
CA LYS A 286 18.46 -7.53 -3.69
C LYS A 286 17.43 -8.41 -4.39
N ARG A 287 16.74 -9.28 -3.65
CA ARG A 287 15.72 -10.24 -4.13
C ARG A 287 14.57 -10.35 -3.11
N PRO A 288 13.62 -9.40 -3.10
CA PRO A 288 12.53 -9.35 -2.11
C PRO A 288 11.51 -10.50 -2.20
N HIS A 289 11.54 -11.24 -3.31
CA HIS A 289 10.65 -12.37 -3.61
C HIS A 289 11.13 -13.71 -3.02
N LEU A 290 12.40 -13.81 -2.59
CA LEU A 290 12.93 -15.05 -2.05
C LEU A 290 12.53 -15.20 -0.57
N PRO A 291 12.14 -16.40 -0.11
CA PRO A 291 11.98 -16.66 1.31
C PRO A 291 13.32 -16.46 2.04
N SER A 292 13.25 -16.01 3.30
CA SER A 292 14.42 -15.79 4.15
C SER A 292 15.31 -17.04 4.20
N ASP A 293 16.65 -16.86 4.17
CA ASP A 293 17.68 -17.91 4.01
C ASP A 293 17.63 -19.09 5.05
N GLY A 294 16.69 -19.10 6.00
CA GLY A 294 16.43 -20.22 6.91
C GLY A 294 15.56 -21.36 6.35
N GLU A 295 15.09 -21.26 5.10
CA GLU A 295 14.14 -22.22 4.52
C GLU A 295 14.74 -23.36 3.71
N VAL A 296 16.02 -23.29 3.34
CA VAL A 296 16.63 -24.32 2.46
C VAL A 296 16.75 -25.70 3.15
N LEU A 297 16.58 -25.77 4.48
CA LEU A 297 16.69 -27.01 5.26
C LEU A 297 15.35 -27.69 5.59
N ALA A 298 14.20 -27.12 5.24
CA ALA A 298 12.89 -27.71 5.58
C ALA A 298 12.16 -28.37 4.40
N ALA A 299 12.66 -28.22 3.17
CA ALA A 299 12.07 -28.80 1.98
C ALA A 299 13.03 -29.79 1.30
N ALA A 300 13.32 -30.90 1.98
CA ALA A 300 13.79 -32.09 1.28
C ALA A 300 12.58 -32.74 0.57
N PRO A 301 12.65 -33.01 -0.74
CA PRO A 301 11.55 -33.59 -1.49
C PRO A 301 11.51 -35.09 -1.22
N SER A 302 10.50 -35.56 -0.49
CA SER A 302 10.17 -36.98 -0.48
C SER A 302 9.07 -37.25 -1.50
N SER A 303 9.40 -38.11 -2.45
CA SER A 303 8.57 -38.66 -3.54
C SER A 303 8.63 -37.90 -4.88
N MET A 304 9.68 -38.21 -5.63
CA MET A 304 9.56 -38.48 -7.05
C MET A 304 8.48 -39.54 -7.30
N HIS A 305 7.42 -39.20 -8.05
CA HIS A 305 7.00 -39.90 -9.26
C HIS A 305 5.68 -39.29 -9.75
N PHE A 306 5.72 -38.50 -10.81
CA PHE A 306 4.84 -38.69 -11.97
C PHE A 306 5.39 -37.86 -13.12
N LEU A 307 6.03 -38.57 -14.05
CA LEU A 307 6.51 -38.07 -15.32
C LEU A 307 5.33 -37.61 -16.19
N LEU A 308 5.60 -36.54 -16.92
CA LEU A 308 4.81 -35.97 -18.01
C LEU A 308 4.51 -36.99 -19.12
N LEU A 309 3.34 -36.80 -19.73
CA LEU A 309 2.94 -37.21 -21.08
C LEU A 309 4.08 -37.44 -22.09
N VAL A 310 4.24 -38.68 -22.54
CA VAL A 310 4.12 -39.15 -23.95
C VAL A 310 3.55 -40.56 -23.92
#